data_AF-A0A947SZ14-F1
#
_entry.id   AF-A0A947SZ14-F1
#
_cell.length_a   1.000
_cell.length_b   1.000
_cell.length_c   1.000
_cell.angle_alpha   90.00
_cell.angle_beta   90.00
_cell.angle_gamma   90.00
#
_symmetry.space_group_name_H-M   'P 1'
#
loop_
_entity.id
_entity.type
_entity.pdbx_description
1 polymer ?
#
loop_
_entity_poly.entity_id
_entity_poly.type
_entity_poly.pdbx_seq_one_letter_code
_entity_poly.pdbx_strand_id
1 'polypeptide(L)'
;MSNAYCERCGATMVTMELAGRPRDVCGECGRVAYRNPLPVAAAVVLNDRREVLLVRRRNEPHAGMWCLPTGFAELGETIEEAALRELHEETGVVGKTHRLLVAHSLSDDSYGDLLFICFEVTKTGGTEVPGDDAEALSYFPFEEHPPLAFEAHTEAVQMCAALHREPWAIQDSFTRLYSDSGEGMLSDALVTLVEERADEIYDRWREVVRRDRTTPSYAQPDFPGVKDAAYEALSRFCAWLLDREQGDAVEAFYFEVGRRRFQQGVDLAELISALTLLRKEIWAFAREHQVLANPLDVYRVMELSRRIVLFFDKALFHATRGFLSAEGGTS
;
A
#
# COMPACT_ATOMS: atom_id res chain seq x y z
N MET A 1 -27.22 -38.42 -6.00
CA MET A 1 -27.95 -39.69 -6.19
C MET A 1 -28.02 -40.03 -7.69
N SER A 2 -27.78 -41.28 -8.10
CA SER A 2 -27.91 -41.69 -9.50
C SER A 2 -29.38 -41.76 -9.90
N ASN A 3 -29.79 -41.04 -10.96
CA ASN A 3 -31.12 -41.25 -11.54
C ASN A 3 -31.16 -42.66 -12.14
N ALA A 4 -31.88 -43.57 -11.49
CA ALA A 4 -32.04 -44.95 -11.97
C ALA A 4 -32.77 -45.02 -13.32
N TYR A 5 -33.49 -43.95 -13.69
CA TYR A 5 -34.34 -43.87 -14.88
C TYR A 5 -34.02 -42.63 -15.71
N CYS A 6 -34.22 -42.74 -17.02
CA CYS A 6 -33.98 -41.68 -17.99
C CYS A 6 -35.08 -40.61 -17.91
N GLU A 7 -34.71 -39.35 -17.70
CA GLU A 7 -35.62 -38.20 -17.66
C GLU A 7 -36.37 -37.95 -19.00
N ARG A 8 -35.93 -38.57 -20.10
CA ARG A 8 -36.56 -38.41 -21.42
C ARG A 8 -37.64 -39.45 -21.69
N CYS A 9 -37.36 -40.73 -21.44
CA CYS A 9 -38.22 -41.84 -21.86
C CYS A 9 -38.61 -42.80 -20.72
N GLY A 10 -38.10 -42.60 -19.50
CA GLY A 10 -38.43 -43.42 -18.33
C GLY A 10 -37.68 -44.76 -18.26
N ALA A 11 -36.89 -45.13 -19.26
CA ALA A 11 -36.13 -46.38 -19.27
C ALA A 11 -34.97 -46.37 -18.26
N THR A 12 -34.54 -47.55 -17.81
CA THR A 12 -33.43 -47.70 -16.84
C THR A 12 -32.11 -47.20 -17.43
N MET A 13 -31.33 -46.50 -16.60
CA MET A 13 -29.98 -46.03 -16.93
C MET A 13 -28.96 -47.16 -16.74
N VAL A 14 -27.98 -47.25 -17.65
CA VAL A 14 -26.86 -48.20 -17.56
C VAL A 14 -25.53 -47.46 -17.61
N THR A 15 -24.55 -47.89 -16.84
CA THR A 15 -23.20 -47.31 -16.90
C THR A 15 -22.43 -47.94 -18.06
N MET A 16 -21.93 -47.12 -18.99
CA MET A 16 -21.15 -47.53 -20.15
C MET A 16 -19.87 -46.70 -20.27
N GLU A 17 -18.82 -47.28 -20.85
CA GLU A 17 -17.61 -46.52 -21.16
C GLU A 17 -17.83 -45.67 -22.42
N LEU A 18 -17.72 -44.35 -22.28
CA LEU A 18 -17.87 -43.41 -23.37
C LEU A 18 -16.72 -42.39 -23.32
N ALA A 19 -15.97 -42.28 -24.41
CA ALA A 19 -14.77 -41.43 -24.50
C ALA A 19 -13.77 -41.63 -23.33
N GLY A 20 -13.56 -42.90 -22.92
CA GLY A 20 -12.61 -43.28 -21.87
C GLY A 20 -13.04 -42.97 -20.44
N ARG A 21 -14.33 -42.65 -20.21
CA ARG A 21 -14.88 -42.45 -18.86
C ARG A 21 -16.19 -43.24 -18.68
N PRO A 22 -16.46 -43.78 -17.49
CA PRO A 22 -17.77 -44.35 -17.19
C PRO A 22 -18.83 -43.24 -17.18
N ARG A 23 -19.92 -43.44 -17.93
CA ARG A 23 -21.03 -42.51 -18.04
C ARG A 23 -22.34 -43.26 -17.87
N ASP A 24 -23.32 -42.63 -17.25
CA ASP A 24 -24.68 -43.16 -17.21
C ASP A 24 -25.37 -42.84 -18.54
N VAL A 25 -25.76 -43.88 -19.26
CA VAL A 25 -26.39 -43.79 -20.58
C VAL A 25 -27.73 -44.52 -20.55
N CYS A 26 -28.75 -43.93 -21.15
CA CYS A 26 -30.01 -44.62 -21.34
C CYS A 26 -29.84 -45.70 -22.42
N GLY A 27 -30.10 -46.96 -22.06
CA GLY A 27 -29.98 -48.09 -22.98
C GLY A 27 -30.96 -48.07 -24.16
N GLU A 28 -32.03 -47.28 -24.08
CA GLU A 28 -33.08 -47.22 -25.09
C GLU A 28 -32.93 -46.04 -26.06
N CYS A 29 -32.81 -44.81 -25.52
CA CYS A 29 -32.74 -43.61 -26.35
C CYS A 29 -31.32 -43.05 -26.53
N GLY A 30 -30.31 -43.69 -25.93
CA GLY A 30 -28.90 -43.29 -26.03
C GLY A 30 -28.53 -41.99 -25.33
N ARG A 31 -29.44 -41.38 -24.55
CA ARG A 31 -29.17 -40.14 -23.83
C ARG A 31 -28.14 -40.37 -22.73
N VAL A 32 -27.09 -39.54 -22.71
CA VAL A 32 -26.07 -39.52 -21.66
C VAL A 32 -26.53 -38.59 -20.53
N ALA A 33 -26.51 -39.07 -19.30
CA ALA A 33 -26.71 -38.26 -18.10
C ALA A 33 -25.33 -37.78 -17.61
N TYR A 34 -25.02 -36.51 -17.89
CA TYR A 34 -23.79 -35.90 -17.38
C TYR A 34 -23.95 -35.55 -15.90
N ARG A 35 -22.95 -35.95 -15.11
CA ARG A 35 -22.77 -35.48 -13.74
C ARG A 35 -21.68 -34.41 -13.77
N ASN A 36 -22.07 -33.19 -13.42
CA ASN A 36 -21.19 -32.03 -13.39
C ASN A 36 -21.09 -31.53 -11.94
N PRO A 37 -19.98 -30.87 -11.56
CA PRO A 37 -19.90 -30.20 -10.29
C PRO A 37 -21.01 -29.16 -10.12
N LEU A 38 -21.54 -29.03 -8.91
CA LEU A 38 -22.55 -28.03 -8.61
C LEU A 38 -21.89 -26.65 -8.37
N PRO A 39 -22.32 -25.60 -9.07
CA PRO A 39 -21.80 -24.26 -8.86
C PRO A 39 -22.31 -23.67 -7.54
N VAL A 40 -21.38 -23.15 -6.74
CA VAL A 40 -21.64 -22.47 -5.47
C VAL A 40 -21.04 -21.07 -5.56
N ALA A 41 -21.85 -20.05 -5.35
CA ALA A 41 -21.45 -18.64 -5.47
C ALA A 41 -21.25 -18.03 -4.08
N ALA A 42 -20.16 -17.29 -3.88
CA ALA A 42 -19.86 -16.64 -2.60
C ALA A 42 -19.46 -15.16 -2.77
N ALA A 43 -19.74 -14.34 -1.76
CA ALA A 43 -19.45 -12.91 -1.76
C ALA A 43 -18.47 -12.50 -0.66
N VAL A 44 -17.38 -11.83 -1.03
CA VAL A 44 -16.47 -11.12 -0.11
C VAL A 44 -16.89 -9.65 -0.08
N VAL A 45 -17.42 -9.20 1.05
CA VAL A 45 -17.83 -7.81 1.27
C VAL A 45 -16.98 -7.18 2.36
N LEU A 46 -16.43 -6.01 2.08
CA LEU A 46 -15.63 -5.24 3.03
C LEU A 46 -16.40 -4.01 3.51
N ASN A 47 -16.18 -3.64 4.77
CA ASN A 47 -16.58 -2.33 5.28
C ASN A 47 -15.43 -1.31 5.18
N ASP A 48 -15.70 -0.06 5.53
CA ASP A 48 -14.73 1.03 5.48
C ASP A 48 -13.52 0.82 6.42
N ARG A 49 -13.65 -0.06 7.42
CA ARG A 49 -12.57 -0.44 8.35
C ARG A 49 -11.73 -1.61 7.84
N ARG A 50 -11.95 -2.06 6.60
CA ARG A 50 -11.25 -3.20 5.97
C ARG A 50 -11.49 -4.51 6.69
N GLU A 51 -12.67 -4.68 7.25
CA GLU A 51 -13.11 -5.93 7.85
C GLU A 51 -14.02 -6.67 6.87
N VAL A 52 -13.91 -8.00 6.83
CA VAL A 52 -14.73 -8.87 5.98
C VAL A 52 -16.02 -9.26 6.70
N LEU A 53 -17.15 -9.18 5.99
CA LEU A 53 -18.44 -9.66 6.47
C LEU A 53 -18.49 -11.18 6.41
N LEU A 54 -18.74 -11.83 7.55
CA LEU A 54 -18.93 -13.27 7.64
C LEU A 54 -20.31 -13.59 8.23
N VAL A 55 -20.81 -14.77 7.87
CA VAL A 55 -22.04 -15.37 8.40
C VAL A 55 -21.71 -16.63 9.18
N ARG A 56 -22.41 -16.89 10.28
CA ARG A 56 -22.29 -18.15 11.04
C ARG A 56 -23.35 -19.14 10.56
N ARG A 57 -22.91 -20.29 10.05
CA ARG A 57 -23.79 -21.32 9.47
C ARG A 57 -24.68 -21.94 10.54
N ARG A 58 -25.99 -22.02 10.27
CA ARG A 58 -26.94 -22.76 11.14
C ARG A 58 -26.94 -24.27 10.87
N ASN A 59 -26.78 -24.68 9.61
CA ASN A 59 -27.02 -26.05 9.16
C ASN A 59 -25.72 -26.78 8.78
N GLU A 60 -25.76 -28.11 8.82
CA GLU A 60 -24.68 -28.96 8.30
C GLU A 60 -24.57 -28.86 6.76
N PRO A 61 -23.38 -29.06 6.16
CA PRO A 61 -22.10 -29.30 6.83
C PRO A 61 -21.55 -28.03 7.52
N HIS A 62 -20.71 -28.22 8.54
CA HIS A 62 -20.00 -27.17 9.27
C HIS A 62 -20.90 -26.22 10.06
N ALA A 63 -21.95 -26.75 10.69
CA ALA A 63 -22.82 -25.98 11.57
C ALA A 63 -22.01 -25.27 12.68
N GLY A 64 -22.30 -24.00 12.92
CA GLY A 64 -21.60 -23.16 13.90
C GLY A 64 -20.27 -22.54 13.42
N MET A 65 -19.76 -22.93 12.26
CA MET A 65 -18.57 -22.31 11.66
C MET A 65 -18.93 -21.02 10.91
N TRP A 66 -17.95 -20.12 10.78
CA TRP A 66 -18.09 -18.89 9.99
C TRP A 66 -17.76 -19.15 8.52
N CYS A 67 -18.45 -18.49 7.62
CA CYS A 67 -18.20 -18.55 6.18
C CYS A 67 -18.51 -17.21 5.52
N LEU A 68 -18.08 -17.05 4.26
CA LEU A 68 -18.60 -15.99 3.41
C LEU A 68 -20.09 -16.26 3.13
N PRO A 69 -20.88 -15.20 2.89
CA PRO A 69 -22.21 -15.35 2.34
C PRO A 69 -22.17 -16.19 1.06
N THR A 70 -22.89 -17.31 1.01
CA THR A 70 -22.68 -18.34 -0.01
C THR A 70 -23.88 -19.24 -0.23
N GLY A 71 -24.08 -19.70 -1.47
CA GLY A 71 -25.09 -20.71 -1.77
C GLY A 71 -25.06 -21.22 -3.21
N PHE A 72 -25.96 -22.14 -3.52
CA PHE A 72 -26.00 -22.78 -4.83
C PHE A 72 -26.57 -21.83 -5.88
N ALA A 73 -25.99 -21.86 -7.09
CA ALA A 73 -26.61 -21.15 -8.20
C ALA A 73 -27.89 -21.87 -8.65
N GLU A 74 -28.95 -21.10 -8.86
CA GLU A 74 -30.23 -21.57 -9.35
C GLU A 74 -30.32 -21.53 -10.88
N LEU A 75 -31.36 -22.18 -11.42
CA LEU A 75 -31.60 -22.17 -12.86
C LEU A 75 -32.13 -20.80 -13.30
N GLY A 76 -31.46 -20.21 -14.29
CA GLY A 76 -31.91 -18.97 -14.93
C GLY A 76 -31.24 -17.71 -14.42
N GLU A 77 -30.36 -17.81 -13.41
CA GLU A 77 -29.51 -16.72 -12.95
C GLU A 77 -28.05 -16.89 -13.43
N THR A 78 -27.29 -15.79 -13.47
CA THR A 78 -25.83 -15.84 -13.61
C THR A 78 -25.18 -16.16 -12.27
N ILE A 79 -23.90 -16.54 -12.29
CA ILE A 79 -23.17 -16.83 -11.05
C ILE A 79 -22.98 -15.58 -10.18
N GLU A 80 -22.89 -14.41 -10.79
CA GLU A 80 -22.86 -13.12 -10.10
C GLU A 80 -24.22 -12.81 -9.45
N GLU A 81 -25.32 -13.09 -10.16
CA GLU A 81 -26.68 -12.94 -9.62
C GLU A 81 -26.88 -13.86 -8.41
N ALA A 82 -26.43 -15.10 -8.48
CA ALA A 82 -26.43 -16.04 -7.36
C ALA A 82 -25.67 -15.48 -6.15
N ALA A 83 -24.43 -14.99 -6.35
CA ALA A 83 -23.63 -14.41 -5.25
C ALA A 83 -24.31 -13.21 -4.59
N LEU A 84 -24.99 -12.36 -5.38
CA LEU A 84 -25.69 -11.17 -4.87
C LEU A 84 -27.01 -11.54 -4.18
N ARG A 85 -27.74 -12.54 -4.69
CA ARG A 85 -28.95 -13.08 -4.08
C ARG A 85 -28.62 -13.67 -2.71
N GLU A 86 -27.64 -14.58 -2.64
CA GLU A 86 -27.22 -15.22 -1.38
C GLU A 86 -26.70 -14.20 -0.37
N LEU A 87 -25.90 -13.23 -0.82
CA LEU A 87 -25.47 -12.12 0.03
C LEU A 87 -26.67 -11.38 0.64
N HIS A 88 -27.68 -11.06 -0.17
CA HIS A 88 -28.86 -10.36 0.29
C HIS A 88 -29.72 -11.23 1.23
N GLU A 89 -29.93 -12.50 0.87
CA GLU A 89 -30.74 -13.44 1.65
C GLU A 89 -30.14 -13.72 3.02
N GLU A 90 -28.81 -13.91 3.12
CA GLU A 90 -28.15 -14.26 4.38
C GLU A 90 -27.80 -13.03 5.24
N THR A 91 -27.63 -11.86 4.63
CA THR A 91 -27.09 -10.68 5.35
C THR A 91 -27.90 -9.40 5.25
N GLY A 92 -28.89 -9.32 4.35
CA GLY A 92 -29.63 -8.09 4.05
C GLY A 92 -28.81 -7.03 3.30
N VAL A 93 -27.57 -7.33 2.90
CA VAL A 93 -26.70 -6.41 2.17
C VAL A 93 -27.02 -6.41 0.68
N VAL A 94 -27.10 -5.22 0.08
CA VAL A 94 -27.24 -5.04 -1.36
C VAL A 94 -25.91 -4.55 -1.92
N GLY A 95 -25.41 -5.23 -2.95
CA GLY A 95 -24.10 -4.94 -3.52
C GLY A 95 -24.07 -5.05 -5.03
N LYS A 96 -22.89 -4.73 -5.57
CA LYS A 96 -22.53 -4.96 -6.96
C LYS A 96 -21.23 -5.75 -7.02
N THR A 97 -21.18 -6.79 -7.85
CA THR A 97 -19.95 -7.53 -8.11
C THR A 97 -18.90 -6.62 -8.72
N HIS A 98 -17.68 -6.69 -8.19
CA HIS A 98 -16.53 -5.91 -8.66
C HIS A 98 -15.58 -6.77 -9.49
N ARG A 99 -15.17 -7.91 -8.96
CA ARG A 99 -14.26 -8.86 -9.63
C ARG A 99 -14.43 -10.28 -9.11
N LEU A 100 -14.05 -11.25 -9.95
CA LEU A 100 -13.83 -12.63 -9.54
C LEU A 100 -12.53 -12.72 -8.72
N LEU A 101 -12.57 -13.44 -7.60
CA LEU A 101 -11.41 -13.69 -6.75
C LEU A 101 -10.87 -15.12 -6.94
N VAL A 102 -11.75 -16.11 -6.82
CA VAL A 102 -11.38 -17.53 -6.76
C VAL A 102 -12.40 -18.38 -7.50
N ALA A 103 -11.91 -19.40 -8.21
CA ALA A 103 -12.69 -20.53 -8.70
C ALA A 103 -12.03 -21.82 -8.19
N HIS A 104 -12.68 -22.51 -7.26
CA HIS A 104 -12.10 -23.62 -6.51
C HIS A 104 -12.98 -24.87 -6.58
N SER A 105 -12.39 -26.00 -6.93
CA SER A 105 -13.08 -27.29 -6.99
C SER A 105 -12.91 -28.04 -5.67
N LEU A 106 -14.02 -28.41 -5.03
CA LEU A 106 -14.04 -29.17 -3.78
C LEU A 106 -14.88 -30.44 -3.97
N SER A 107 -14.42 -31.59 -3.49
CA SER A 107 -15.26 -32.78 -3.38
C SER A 107 -15.84 -32.85 -1.97
N ASP A 108 -17.16 -32.79 -1.87
CA ASP A 108 -17.91 -32.85 -0.62
C ASP A 108 -18.62 -34.21 -0.49
N ASP A 109 -18.63 -34.78 0.72
CA ASP A 109 -19.23 -36.09 0.97
C ASP A 109 -20.76 -36.08 0.84
N SER A 110 -21.41 -34.93 1.05
CA SER A 110 -22.87 -34.78 1.03
C SER A 110 -23.39 -34.40 -0.34
N TYR A 111 -22.72 -33.45 -1.01
CA TYR A 111 -23.16 -32.87 -2.28
C TYR A 111 -22.39 -33.36 -3.51
N GLY A 112 -21.28 -34.09 -3.32
CA GLY A 112 -20.39 -34.51 -4.39
C GLY A 112 -19.44 -33.40 -4.82
N ASP A 113 -19.09 -33.35 -6.10
CA ASP A 113 -18.18 -32.32 -6.61
C ASP A 113 -18.87 -30.94 -6.63
N LEU A 114 -18.23 -29.95 -6.02
CA LEU A 114 -18.65 -28.55 -5.95
C LEU A 114 -17.62 -27.65 -6.66
N LEU A 115 -18.10 -26.58 -7.26
CA LEU A 115 -17.28 -25.51 -7.82
C LEU A 115 -17.64 -24.19 -7.14
N PHE A 116 -16.81 -23.78 -6.18
CA PHE A 116 -16.93 -22.49 -5.51
C PHE A 116 -16.41 -21.37 -6.40
N ILE A 117 -17.22 -20.33 -6.58
CA ILE A 117 -16.90 -19.15 -7.36
C ILE A 117 -17.12 -17.93 -6.46
N CYS A 118 -16.02 -17.29 -6.05
CA CYS A 118 -16.05 -16.23 -5.05
C CYS A 118 -15.80 -14.87 -5.70
N PHE A 119 -16.67 -13.90 -5.42
CA PHE A 119 -16.58 -12.54 -5.93
C PHE A 119 -16.29 -11.53 -4.84
N GLU A 120 -15.50 -10.52 -5.16
CA GLU A 120 -15.48 -9.28 -4.39
C GLU A 120 -16.74 -8.48 -4.72
N VAL A 121 -17.47 -8.06 -3.69
CA VAL A 121 -18.72 -7.30 -3.84
C VAL A 121 -18.59 -5.98 -3.10
N THR A 122 -18.86 -4.88 -3.83
CA THR A 122 -18.96 -3.56 -3.22
C THR A 122 -20.37 -3.35 -2.68
N LYS A 123 -20.49 -3.07 -1.37
CA LYS A 123 -21.77 -2.71 -0.75
C LYS A 123 -22.29 -1.40 -1.36
N THR A 124 -23.55 -1.40 -1.79
CA THR A 124 -24.24 -0.23 -2.37
C THR A 124 -25.48 0.18 -1.56
N GLY A 125 -25.95 -0.68 -0.66
CA GLY A 125 -27.09 -0.44 0.21
C GLY A 125 -27.40 -1.65 1.11
N GLY A 126 -28.63 -1.70 1.61
CA GLY A 126 -29.07 -2.74 2.55
C GLY A 126 -28.68 -2.45 4.00
N THR A 127 -29.10 -3.34 4.90
CA THR A 127 -28.80 -3.26 6.34
C THR A 127 -28.43 -4.65 6.82
N GLU A 128 -27.33 -4.74 7.57
CA GLU A 128 -26.78 -5.98 8.08
C GLU A 128 -27.73 -6.61 9.10
N VAL A 129 -28.55 -7.55 8.64
CA VAL A 129 -29.52 -8.29 9.44
C VAL A 129 -29.37 -9.76 9.10
N PRO A 130 -29.20 -10.66 10.11
CA PRO A 130 -29.10 -12.09 9.85
C PRO A 130 -30.35 -12.59 9.13
N GLY A 131 -30.14 -13.27 8.01
CA GLY A 131 -31.16 -13.91 7.21
C GLY A 131 -31.51 -15.33 7.65
N ASP A 132 -32.23 -16.05 6.78
CA ASP A 132 -32.93 -17.30 7.13
C ASP A 132 -32.00 -18.42 7.61
N ASP A 133 -30.81 -18.56 7.01
CA ASP A 133 -29.84 -19.62 7.32
C ASP A 133 -28.58 -19.15 8.08
N ALA A 134 -28.50 -17.85 8.39
CA ALA A 134 -27.42 -17.25 9.17
C ALA A 134 -27.80 -17.15 10.65
N GLU A 135 -27.03 -17.80 11.54
CA GLU A 135 -27.25 -17.71 12.98
C GLU A 135 -26.75 -16.37 13.57
N ALA A 136 -25.72 -15.81 12.95
CA ALA A 136 -25.12 -14.53 13.32
C ALA A 136 -24.39 -13.90 12.14
N LEU A 137 -24.21 -12.58 12.18
CA LEU A 137 -23.40 -11.81 11.25
C LEU A 137 -22.35 -11.02 12.04
N SER A 138 -21.13 -10.95 11.53
CA SER A 138 -20.11 -10.06 12.09
C SER A 138 -19.06 -9.70 11.07
N TYR A 139 -18.48 -8.52 11.24
CA TYR A 139 -17.28 -8.09 10.54
C TYR A 139 -16.05 -8.56 11.31
N PHE A 140 -15.04 -9.05 10.59
CA PHE A 140 -13.75 -9.48 11.16
C PHE A 140 -12.58 -8.88 10.38
N PRO A 141 -11.50 -8.46 11.06
CA PRO A 141 -10.26 -8.09 10.37
C PRO A 141 -9.69 -9.27 9.58
N PHE A 142 -9.06 -9.01 8.42
CA PHE A 142 -8.48 -10.04 7.56
C PHE A 142 -7.46 -10.95 8.26
N GLU A 143 -6.66 -10.40 9.16
CA GLU A 143 -5.60 -11.15 9.84
C GLU A 143 -6.10 -11.84 11.13
N GLU A 144 -7.33 -11.53 11.57
CA GLU A 144 -7.87 -11.95 12.87
C GLU A 144 -9.24 -12.64 12.74
N HIS A 145 -9.63 -13.04 11.54
CA HIS A 145 -10.88 -13.75 11.32
C HIS A 145 -10.80 -15.20 11.86
N PRO A 146 -11.92 -15.77 12.34
CA PRO A 146 -11.97 -17.17 12.75
C PRO A 146 -11.72 -18.12 11.55
N PRO A 147 -11.35 -19.39 11.78
CA PRO A 147 -11.28 -20.39 10.73
C PRO A 147 -12.59 -20.49 9.95
N LEU A 148 -12.51 -20.50 8.62
CA LEU A 148 -13.68 -20.53 7.75
C LEU A 148 -14.09 -21.97 7.42
N ALA A 149 -15.39 -22.18 7.24
CA ALA A 149 -15.99 -23.49 6.96
C ALA A 149 -15.45 -24.16 5.69
N PHE A 150 -15.06 -23.36 4.67
CA PHE A 150 -14.62 -23.86 3.38
C PHE A 150 -13.27 -23.25 3.00
N GLU A 151 -12.38 -24.08 2.45
CA GLU A 151 -11.04 -23.66 2.01
C GLU A 151 -11.12 -22.56 0.94
N ALA A 152 -12.06 -22.69 -0.01
CA ALA A 152 -12.32 -21.70 -1.04
C ALA A 152 -12.60 -20.30 -0.48
N HIS A 153 -13.24 -20.22 0.69
CA HIS A 153 -13.51 -18.94 1.35
C HIS A 153 -12.24 -18.33 1.94
N THR A 154 -11.39 -19.15 2.57
CA THR A 154 -10.09 -18.71 3.10
C THR A 154 -9.22 -18.18 1.96
N GLU A 155 -9.17 -18.91 0.85
CA GLU A 155 -8.44 -18.50 -0.37
C GLU A 155 -8.98 -17.16 -0.91
N ALA A 156 -10.31 -17.00 -0.98
CA ALA A 156 -10.94 -15.77 -1.47
C ALA A 156 -10.63 -14.55 -0.57
N VAL A 157 -10.69 -14.72 0.75
CA VAL A 157 -10.34 -13.66 1.72
C VAL A 157 -8.87 -13.27 1.58
N GLN A 158 -7.95 -14.24 1.46
CA GLN A 158 -6.52 -13.99 1.26
C GLN A 158 -6.22 -13.30 -0.07
N MET A 159 -6.88 -13.72 -1.15
CA MET A 159 -6.74 -13.10 -2.47
C MET A 159 -7.25 -11.65 -2.44
N CYS A 160 -8.39 -11.41 -1.81
CA CYS A 160 -8.94 -10.07 -1.63
C CYS A 160 -7.96 -9.17 -0.84
N ALA A 161 -7.41 -9.67 0.27
CA ALA A 161 -6.42 -8.95 1.06
C ALA A 161 -5.15 -8.62 0.24
N ALA A 162 -4.66 -9.57 -0.56
CA ALA A 162 -3.49 -9.37 -1.41
C ALA A 162 -3.72 -8.28 -2.47
N LEU A 163 -4.90 -8.26 -3.09
CA LEU A 163 -5.26 -7.26 -4.11
C LEU A 163 -5.42 -5.84 -3.54
N HIS A 164 -5.84 -5.73 -2.27
CA HIS A 164 -6.04 -4.44 -1.62
C HIS A 164 -4.84 -3.94 -0.80
N ARG A 165 -3.82 -4.79 -0.57
CA ARG A 165 -2.63 -4.46 0.23
C ARG A 165 -1.96 -3.16 -0.20
N GLU A 166 -1.67 -3.00 -1.49
CA GLU A 166 -1.02 -1.79 -2.01
C GLU A 166 -1.94 -0.55 -1.95
N PRO A 167 -3.19 -0.58 -2.47
CA PRO A 167 -4.13 0.54 -2.32
C PRO A 167 -4.32 1.02 -0.87
N TRP A 168 -4.44 0.10 0.08
CA TRP A 168 -4.61 0.43 1.50
C TRP A 168 -3.35 1.02 2.12
N ALA A 169 -2.16 0.49 1.80
CA ALA A 169 -0.90 1.07 2.25
C ALA A 169 -0.72 2.51 1.75
N ILE A 170 -1.16 2.79 0.52
CA ILE A 170 -1.17 4.15 -0.05
C ILE A 170 -2.15 5.05 0.72
N GLN A 171 -3.39 4.61 0.93
CA GLN A 171 -4.38 5.36 1.70
C GLN A 171 -3.93 5.61 3.14
N ASP A 172 -3.33 4.63 3.81
CA ASP A 172 -2.79 4.77 5.15
C ASP A 172 -1.65 5.78 5.19
N SER A 173 -0.79 5.77 4.16
CA SER A 173 0.25 6.79 4.02
C SER A 173 -0.36 8.19 3.88
N PHE A 174 -1.47 8.37 3.15
CA PHE A 174 -2.16 9.65 3.06
C PHE A 174 -2.80 10.05 4.39
N THR A 175 -3.51 9.14 5.06
CA THR A 175 -4.10 9.45 6.38
C THR A 175 -3.02 9.87 7.36
N ARG A 176 -1.89 9.16 7.43
CA ARG A 176 -0.74 9.52 8.27
C ARG A 176 -0.09 10.85 7.88
N LEU A 177 -0.10 11.24 6.61
CA LEU A 177 0.39 12.54 6.16
C LEU A 177 -0.49 13.71 6.66
N TYR A 178 -1.78 13.46 6.94
CA TYR A 178 -2.74 14.50 7.30
C TYR A 178 -3.29 14.40 8.73
N SER A 179 -3.05 13.30 9.47
CA SER A 179 -3.68 13.01 10.77
C SER A 179 -2.82 13.24 12.02
N ASP A 180 -1.69 13.93 11.89
CA ASP A 180 -0.86 14.41 13.02
C ASP A 180 0.01 13.34 13.74
N SER A 181 1.19 13.78 14.21
CA SER A 181 2.26 13.07 14.96
C SER A 181 3.18 12.07 14.21
N GLY A 182 4.16 12.60 13.47
CA GLY A 182 5.60 12.41 13.73
C GLY A 182 6.27 11.02 13.81
N GLU A 183 5.59 9.88 13.63
CA GLU A 183 6.26 8.58 13.63
C GLU A 183 6.26 7.94 12.23
N GLY A 184 7.41 8.02 11.56
CA GLY A 184 7.73 7.23 10.37
C GLY A 184 7.72 8.00 9.05
N MET A 185 8.05 9.29 9.06
CA MET A 185 8.28 10.04 7.81
C MET A 185 9.67 9.72 7.24
N LEU A 186 9.82 9.78 5.91
CA LEU A 186 11.15 9.78 5.27
C LEU A 186 12.03 10.95 5.76
N SER A 187 11.40 12.02 6.26
CA SER A 187 12.11 13.12 6.94
C SER A 187 12.79 12.61 8.21
N ASP A 188 12.15 11.76 9.02
CA ASP A 188 12.74 11.19 10.24
C ASP A 188 13.92 10.28 9.91
N ALA A 189 13.75 9.38 8.92
CA ALA A 189 14.81 8.49 8.47
C ALA A 189 16.02 9.27 7.91
N LEU A 190 15.78 10.33 7.13
CA LEU A 190 16.84 11.21 6.64
C LEU A 190 17.50 11.98 7.79
N VAL A 191 16.72 12.49 8.74
CA VAL A 191 17.25 13.24 9.88
C VAL A 191 18.13 12.35 10.74
N THR A 192 17.67 11.16 11.12
CA THR A 192 18.49 10.19 11.86
C THR A 192 19.78 9.88 11.11
N LEU A 193 19.69 9.62 9.79
CA LEU A 193 20.87 9.34 8.99
C LEU A 193 21.85 10.52 8.95
N VAL A 194 21.38 11.75 8.76
CA VAL A 194 22.22 12.94 8.70
C VAL A 194 22.83 13.26 10.06
N GLU A 195 22.08 13.12 11.16
CA GLU A 195 22.58 13.34 12.52
C GLU A 195 23.65 12.31 12.91
N GLU A 196 23.46 11.03 12.59
CA GLU A 196 24.41 9.96 12.91
C GLU A 196 25.67 9.98 12.03
N ARG A 197 25.58 10.53 10.81
CA ARG A 197 26.64 10.48 9.79
C ARG A 197 27.10 11.86 9.32
N ALA A 198 26.90 12.91 10.12
CA ALA A 198 27.23 14.28 9.75
C ALA A 198 28.71 14.44 9.33
N ASP A 199 29.62 13.74 10.01
CA ASP A 199 31.06 13.71 9.69
C ASP A 199 31.33 13.20 8.26
N GLU A 200 30.68 12.10 7.87
CA GLU A 200 30.85 11.50 6.54
C GLU A 200 30.31 12.40 5.43
N ILE A 201 29.15 13.04 5.68
CA ILE A 201 28.56 14.01 4.76
C ILE A 201 29.48 15.22 4.61
N TYR A 202 30.02 15.73 5.72
CA TYR A 202 30.97 16.84 5.71
C TYR A 202 32.24 16.48 4.94
N ASP A 203 32.87 15.34 5.21
CA ASP A 203 34.12 14.94 4.55
C ASP A 203 33.95 14.77 3.04
N ARG A 204 32.82 14.18 2.61
CA ARG A 204 32.45 14.09 1.18
C ARG A 204 32.28 15.45 0.55
N TRP A 205 31.45 16.30 1.15
CA TRP A 205 31.22 17.65 0.66
C TRP A 205 32.52 18.45 0.59
N ARG A 206 33.36 18.33 1.62
CA ARG A 206 34.66 18.99 1.72
C ARG A 206 35.56 18.57 0.57
N GLU A 207 35.61 17.29 0.24
CA GLU A 207 36.41 16.78 -0.86
C GLU A 207 35.92 17.31 -2.22
N VAL A 208 34.60 17.42 -2.40
CA VAL A 208 33.99 17.97 -3.61
C VAL A 208 34.32 19.45 -3.77
N VAL A 209 34.05 20.30 -2.77
CA VAL A 209 34.30 21.76 -2.88
C VAL A 209 35.78 22.11 -2.96
N ARG A 210 36.69 21.25 -2.49
CA ARG A 210 38.13 21.47 -2.64
C ARG A 210 38.63 21.28 -4.07
N ARG A 211 37.96 20.42 -4.84
CA ARG A 211 38.36 20.03 -6.19
C ARG A 211 37.52 20.72 -7.26
N ASP A 212 36.35 21.24 -6.90
CA ASP A 212 35.46 21.89 -7.86
C ASP A 212 36.01 23.24 -8.33
N ARG A 213 35.91 23.46 -9.64
CA ARG A 213 36.45 24.65 -10.32
C ARG A 213 35.64 25.91 -9.99
N THR A 214 34.42 25.73 -9.49
CA THR A 214 33.49 26.79 -9.10
C THR A 214 33.66 27.23 -7.64
N THR A 215 34.57 26.61 -6.88
CA THR A 215 34.83 26.94 -5.47
C THR A 215 36.35 27.04 -5.15
N PRO A 216 37.15 27.80 -5.93
CA PRO A 216 38.61 27.89 -5.74
C PRO A 216 39.06 28.34 -4.34
N SER A 217 38.34 29.24 -3.68
CA SER A 217 38.64 29.71 -2.31
C SER A 217 38.56 28.58 -1.29
N TYR A 218 37.72 27.56 -1.54
CA TYR A 218 37.57 26.40 -0.68
C TYR A 218 38.69 25.36 -0.86
N ALA A 219 39.56 25.47 -1.87
CA ALA A 219 40.66 24.51 -2.09
C ALA A 219 41.69 24.52 -0.94
N GLN A 220 41.79 25.63 -0.20
CA GLN A 220 42.70 25.81 0.93
C GLN A 220 42.46 24.75 2.01
N PRO A 221 43.48 24.02 2.51
CA PRO A 221 43.30 22.91 3.45
C PRO A 221 42.55 23.30 4.74
N ASP A 222 42.86 24.46 5.30
CA ASP A 222 42.36 24.95 6.59
C ASP A 222 41.55 26.25 6.41
N PHE A 223 40.45 26.16 5.65
CA PHE A 223 39.63 27.34 5.39
C PHE A 223 38.79 27.68 6.65
N PRO A 224 39.02 28.82 7.34
CA PRO A 224 38.51 29.02 8.70
C PRO A 224 36.99 29.07 8.80
N GLY A 225 36.45 28.38 9.81
CA GLY A 225 35.02 28.37 10.13
C GLY A 225 34.14 27.68 9.10
N VAL A 226 34.72 26.96 8.14
CA VAL A 226 33.95 26.14 7.16
C VAL A 226 33.38 24.90 7.83
N LYS A 227 34.20 24.21 8.62
CA LYS A 227 33.80 23.00 9.33
C LYS A 227 32.60 23.28 10.24
N ASP A 228 32.75 24.22 11.16
CA ASP A 228 31.69 24.58 12.12
C ASP A 228 30.41 25.05 11.42
N ALA A 229 30.53 25.84 10.34
CA ALA A 229 29.38 26.27 9.56
C ALA A 229 28.66 25.10 8.86
N ALA A 230 29.39 24.08 8.42
CA ALA A 230 28.79 22.91 7.79
C ALA A 230 27.99 22.05 8.79
N TYR A 231 28.52 21.80 9.99
CA TYR A 231 27.77 21.08 11.03
C TYR A 231 26.53 21.85 11.48
N GLU A 232 26.65 23.17 11.68
CA GLU A 232 25.51 24.00 12.04
C GLU A 232 24.46 24.00 10.91
N ALA A 233 24.88 24.03 9.64
CA ALA A 233 23.97 23.92 8.50
C ALA A 233 23.23 22.57 8.45
N LEU A 234 23.92 21.46 8.71
CA LEU A 234 23.31 20.13 8.79
C LEU A 234 22.34 20.01 9.98
N SER A 235 22.72 20.53 11.15
CA SER A 235 21.86 20.52 12.34
C SER A 235 20.57 21.31 12.12
N ARG A 236 20.67 22.51 11.52
CA ARG A 236 19.50 23.33 11.16
C ARG A 236 18.65 22.69 10.09
N PHE A 237 19.28 22.09 9.08
CA PHE A 237 18.56 21.31 8.08
C PHE A 237 17.70 20.21 8.72
N CYS A 238 18.26 19.46 9.68
CA CYS A 238 17.51 18.44 10.42
C CYS A 238 16.38 19.05 11.27
N ALA A 239 16.65 20.13 12.01
CA ALA A 239 15.63 20.82 12.81
C ALA A 239 14.47 21.35 11.96
N TRP A 240 14.77 21.91 10.78
CA TRP A 240 13.77 22.39 9.83
C TRP A 240 12.93 21.26 9.24
N LEU A 241 13.55 20.13 8.87
CA LEU A 241 12.82 18.96 8.36
C LEU A 241 11.88 18.31 9.39
N LEU A 242 12.12 18.53 10.69
CA LEU A 242 11.22 18.09 11.76
C LEU A 242 10.21 19.17 12.19
N ASP A 243 10.15 20.30 11.48
CA ASP A 243 9.36 21.47 11.84
C ASP A 243 9.62 21.97 13.28
N ARG A 244 10.84 21.71 13.80
CA ARG A 244 11.30 22.11 15.14
C ARG A 244 11.99 23.47 15.15
N GLU A 245 12.19 24.09 13.99
CA GLU A 245 12.92 25.35 13.85
C GLU A 245 11.97 26.55 13.63
N GLN A 246 12.18 27.64 14.37
CA GLN A 246 11.43 28.88 14.17
C GLN A 246 11.98 29.63 12.93
N GLY A 247 11.08 30.21 12.14
CA GLY A 247 11.37 30.77 10.81
C GLY A 247 12.61 31.67 10.72
N ASP A 248 12.88 32.47 11.75
CA ASP A 248 13.95 33.48 11.77
C ASP A 248 15.35 32.89 11.99
N ALA A 249 15.47 31.68 12.54
CA ALA A 249 16.77 31.13 12.96
C ALA A 249 17.63 30.68 11.77
N VAL A 250 17.02 29.99 10.79
CA VAL A 250 17.66 29.63 9.50
C VAL A 250 18.13 30.87 8.77
N GLU A 251 17.29 31.90 8.76
CA GLU A 251 17.54 33.16 8.04
C GLU A 251 18.75 33.87 8.59
N ALA A 252 18.80 34.06 9.91
CA ALA A 252 19.90 34.72 10.60
C ALA A 252 21.22 33.96 10.41
N PHE A 253 21.20 32.63 10.50
CA PHE A 253 22.37 31.80 10.30
C PHE A 253 22.96 31.96 8.91
N TYR A 254 22.16 31.74 7.85
CA TYR A 254 22.67 31.83 6.49
C TYR A 254 23.05 33.26 6.10
N PHE A 255 22.36 34.27 6.62
CA PHE A 255 22.76 35.67 6.48
C PHE A 255 24.18 35.91 7.02
N GLU A 256 24.49 35.39 8.20
CA GLU A 256 25.83 35.52 8.79
C GLU A 256 26.89 34.69 8.03
N VAL A 257 26.53 33.51 7.52
CA VAL A 257 27.41 32.73 6.62
C VAL A 257 27.81 33.57 5.41
N GLY A 258 26.85 34.26 4.79
CA GLY A 258 27.10 35.16 3.66
C GLY A 258 28.07 36.29 4.00
N ARG A 259 27.84 36.99 5.12
CA ARG A 259 28.71 38.08 5.60
C ARG A 259 30.14 37.60 5.83
N ARG A 260 30.31 36.47 6.52
CA ARG A 260 31.63 35.92 6.84
C ARG A 260 32.41 35.53 5.58
N ARG A 261 31.74 34.94 4.58
CA ARG A 261 32.40 34.53 3.33
C ARG A 261 32.88 35.72 2.52
N PHE A 262 32.11 36.81 2.48
CA PHE A 262 32.57 38.08 1.91
C PHE A 262 33.82 38.61 2.65
N GLN A 263 33.79 38.66 3.99
CA GLN A 263 34.93 39.12 4.80
C GLN A 263 36.19 38.26 4.61
N GLN A 264 36.02 37.00 4.22
CA GLN A 264 37.10 36.07 3.90
C GLN A 264 37.57 36.16 2.44
N GLY A 265 37.00 37.07 1.63
CA GLY A 265 37.38 37.28 0.24
C GLY A 265 36.85 36.22 -0.74
N VAL A 266 35.82 35.45 -0.34
CA VAL A 266 35.17 34.46 -1.22
C VAL A 266 34.24 35.18 -2.18
N ASP A 267 34.24 34.78 -3.46
CA ASP A 267 33.29 35.32 -4.44
C ASP A 267 31.87 34.77 -4.20
N LEU A 268 30.84 35.58 -4.49
CA LEU A 268 29.44 35.20 -4.29
C LEU A 268 29.06 33.92 -5.06
N ALA A 269 29.58 33.75 -6.28
CA ALA A 269 29.33 32.57 -7.08
C ALA A 269 29.90 31.30 -6.42
N GLU A 270 31.04 31.42 -5.73
CA GLU A 270 31.62 30.31 -4.96
C GLU A 270 30.76 29.94 -3.76
N LEU A 271 30.22 30.92 -3.04
CA LEU A 271 29.29 30.68 -1.93
C LEU A 271 28.03 29.93 -2.41
N ILE A 272 27.42 30.40 -3.50
CA ILE A 272 26.26 29.75 -4.11
C ILE A 272 26.58 28.32 -4.54
N SER A 273 27.75 28.12 -5.16
CA SER A 273 28.18 26.80 -5.59
C SER A 273 28.41 25.86 -4.41
N ALA A 274 29.12 26.33 -3.37
CA ALA A 274 29.39 25.53 -2.17
C ALA A 274 28.10 25.04 -1.48
N LEU A 275 27.08 25.91 -1.38
CA LEU A 275 25.76 25.54 -0.83
C LEU A 275 24.99 24.59 -1.75
N THR A 276 25.07 24.77 -3.07
CA THR A 276 24.44 23.88 -4.05
C THR A 276 25.05 22.48 -4.02
N LEU A 277 26.37 22.39 -3.85
CA LEU A 277 27.10 21.14 -3.70
C LEU A 277 26.76 20.44 -2.37
N LEU A 278 26.56 21.19 -1.28
CA LEU A 278 26.10 20.62 -0.01
C LEU A 278 24.73 19.95 -0.17
N ARG A 279 23.77 20.63 -0.81
CA ARG A 279 22.45 20.06 -1.14
C ARG A 279 22.57 18.75 -1.92
N LYS A 280 23.44 18.73 -2.93
CA LYS A 280 23.68 17.56 -3.76
C LYS A 280 24.25 16.40 -2.96
N GLU A 281 25.22 16.64 -2.07
CA GLU A 281 25.82 15.59 -1.26
C GLU A 281 24.84 14.99 -0.25
N ILE A 282 24.00 15.80 0.39
CA ILE A 282 22.92 15.30 1.27
C ILE A 282 21.98 14.37 0.49
N TRP A 283 21.58 14.76 -0.72
CA TRP A 283 20.69 13.93 -1.56
C TRP A 283 21.37 12.65 -2.06
N ALA A 284 22.64 12.72 -2.45
CA ALA A 284 23.42 11.55 -2.84
C ALA A 284 23.59 10.58 -1.68
N PHE A 285 23.89 11.10 -0.48
CA PHE A 285 24.06 10.31 0.73
C PHE A 285 22.78 9.56 1.11
N ALA A 286 21.61 10.24 1.04
CA ALA A 286 20.31 9.63 1.29
C ALA A 286 20.00 8.48 0.33
N ARG A 287 20.33 8.65 -0.96
CA ARG A 287 20.13 7.63 -2.00
C ARG A 287 21.00 6.39 -1.78
N GLU A 288 22.27 6.59 -1.43
CA GLU A 288 23.22 5.49 -1.24
C GLU A 288 22.89 4.62 -0.02
N HIS A 289 22.29 5.22 1.02
CA HIS A 289 21.88 4.53 2.24
C HIS A 289 20.44 3.98 2.20
N GLN A 290 19.87 3.82 1.00
CA GLN A 290 18.56 3.19 0.78
C GLN A 290 17.38 3.87 1.51
N VAL A 291 17.50 5.15 1.88
CA VAL A 291 16.38 5.93 2.45
C VAL A 291 15.21 6.04 1.45
N LEU A 292 15.47 5.79 0.16
CA LEU A 292 14.53 5.97 -0.96
C LEU A 292 14.28 4.66 -1.74
N ALA A 293 14.45 3.49 -1.11
CA ALA A 293 14.50 2.20 -1.81
C ALA A 293 13.14 1.55 -2.09
N ASN A 294 12.04 2.00 -1.48
CA ASN A 294 10.74 1.33 -1.63
C ASN A 294 9.87 2.01 -2.73
N PRO A 295 9.27 1.27 -3.68
CA PRO A 295 8.31 1.82 -4.65
C PRO A 295 7.13 2.61 -4.03
N LEU A 296 6.77 2.31 -2.77
CA LEU A 296 5.78 3.05 -1.97
C LEU A 296 6.27 4.44 -1.51
N ASP A 297 7.50 4.83 -1.86
CA ASP A 297 8.12 6.08 -1.43
C ASP A 297 7.98 7.20 -2.46
N VAL A 298 7.54 6.98 -3.71
CA VAL A 298 7.64 8.02 -4.77
C VAL A 298 7.06 9.38 -4.35
N TYR A 299 5.85 9.40 -3.78
CA TYR A 299 5.24 10.64 -3.32
C TYR A 299 5.92 11.22 -2.07
N ARG A 300 6.39 10.36 -1.16
CA ARG A 300 7.15 10.78 0.04
C ARG A 300 8.54 11.32 -0.35
N VAL A 301 9.17 10.75 -1.37
CA VAL A 301 10.42 11.22 -2.00
C VAL A 301 10.17 12.56 -2.68
N MET A 302 9.05 12.73 -3.39
CA MET A 302 8.69 14.01 -4.01
C MET A 302 8.47 15.11 -2.97
N GLU A 303 7.76 14.81 -1.88
CA GLU A 303 7.54 15.78 -0.80
C GLU A 303 8.84 16.09 -0.05
N LEU A 304 9.64 15.08 0.29
CA LEU A 304 10.97 15.29 0.87
C LEU A 304 11.86 16.11 -0.06
N SER A 305 11.85 15.83 -1.36
CA SER A 305 12.60 16.59 -2.37
C SER A 305 12.14 18.05 -2.39
N ARG A 306 10.84 18.30 -2.36
CA ARG A 306 10.27 19.66 -2.27
C ARG A 306 10.74 20.38 -1.01
N ARG A 307 10.69 19.72 0.14
CA ARG A 307 11.16 20.29 1.43
C ARG A 307 12.65 20.65 1.37
N ILE A 308 13.50 19.75 0.88
CA ILE A 308 14.93 20.01 0.71
C ILE A 308 15.18 21.20 -0.22
N VAL A 309 14.45 21.29 -1.34
CA VAL A 309 14.57 22.43 -2.27
C VAL A 309 14.20 23.74 -1.55
N LEU A 310 13.07 23.78 -0.84
CA LEU A 310 12.63 24.98 -0.12
C LEU A 310 13.65 25.44 0.94
N PHE A 311 14.24 24.50 1.69
CA PHE A 311 15.27 24.82 2.67
C PHE A 311 16.49 25.48 2.01
N PHE A 312 17.01 24.88 0.93
CA PHE A 312 18.21 25.40 0.27
C PHE A 312 17.97 26.67 -0.54
N ASP A 313 16.77 26.87 -1.10
CA ASP A 313 16.39 28.13 -1.75
C ASP A 313 16.38 29.27 -0.71
N LYS A 314 15.84 29.01 0.48
CA LYS A 314 15.89 29.94 1.62
C LYS A 314 17.34 30.20 2.05
N ALA A 315 18.15 29.16 2.23
CA ALA A 315 19.56 29.28 2.58
C ALA A 315 20.33 30.18 1.59
N LEU A 316 20.19 29.92 0.30
CA LEU A 316 20.83 30.68 -0.78
C LEU A 316 20.39 32.16 -0.78
N PHE A 317 19.09 32.42 -0.64
CA PHE A 317 18.57 33.79 -0.60
C PHE A 317 19.15 34.59 0.57
N HIS A 318 19.13 34.05 1.78
CA HIS A 318 19.63 34.75 2.97
C HIS A 318 21.16 34.87 2.97
N ALA A 319 21.89 33.85 2.52
CA ALA A 319 23.33 33.93 2.34
C ALA A 319 23.74 35.00 1.33
N THR A 320 23.02 35.11 0.21
CA THR A 320 23.24 36.18 -0.77
C THR A 320 22.97 37.56 -0.18
N ARG A 321 21.86 37.72 0.56
CA ARG A 321 21.55 39.00 1.24
C ARG A 321 22.63 39.39 2.25
N GLY A 322 23.12 38.42 3.03
CA GLY A 322 24.21 38.63 3.97
C GLY A 322 25.49 39.08 3.30
N PHE A 323 25.85 38.41 2.20
CA PHE A 323 27.01 38.75 1.38
C PHE A 323 26.93 40.19 0.84
N LEU A 324 25.84 40.53 0.15
CA LEU A 324 25.63 41.86 -0.42
C LEU A 324 25.55 42.97 0.65
N SER A 325 25.02 42.65 1.83
CA SER A 325 25.00 43.60 2.95
C SER A 325 26.40 43.92 3.48
N ALA A 326 27.33 42.96 3.44
CA ALA A 326 28.71 43.21 3.82
C ALA A 326 29.45 44.00 2.74
N GLU A 327 29.17 43.72 1.47
CA GLU A 327 29.72 44.43 0.30
C GLU A 327 29.30 45.90 0.26
N GLY A 328 28.01 46.19 0.42
CA GLY A 328 27.47 47.56 0.44
C GLY A 328 27.85 48.37 1.70
N GLY A 329 28.33 47.72 2.75
CA GLY A 329 28.83 48.36 3.97
C GLY A 329 30.32 48.75 3.92
N THR A 330 31.03 48.38 2.85
CA THR A 330 32.46 48.67 2.62
C THR A 330 32.73 49.79 1.62
N SER A 331 31.71 50.57 1.24
CA SER A 331 31.82 51.75 0.36
C SER A 331 31.92 53.07 1.12
#